data_AF-A0A1R2CKE8-F1
#
_entry.id   AF-A0A1R2CKE8-F1
#
_cell.length_a   1.000
_cell.length_b   1.000
_cell.length_c   1.000
_cell.angle_alpha   90.00
_cell.angle_beta   90.00
_cell.angle_gamma   90.00
#
_symmetry.space_group_name_H-M   'P 1'
#
loop_
_entity.id
_entity.type
_entity.pdbx_description
1 polymer ?
#
loop_
_entity_poly.entity_id
_entity_poly.type
_entity_poly.pdbx_seq_one_letter_code
_entity_poly.pdbx_strand_id
1 'polypeptide(L)'
;MNMAWKSHEESSLGMLKRQLNQSEDECQKLKKSMKLEKKRLDRLCSQLQVTRQQIEFYTHEYQRALENIKDCNWRVTKDMCTELRKIPSPSKTIVEICEKIMLILDQPDKTFSAFKSLSKNFGYMKDLMSSVQGQTLPDNVINEILPVWKNQTIIQAKVAKISKCASLLAQWIGFIVEYSLKKETVISSKRKEPEIDKKIRTQATVVDDLQREILLLEDSIKSMLEIQASNQEQKSDNEQEEELSEKFEVSKESSRPFGFTMHRGTASGGLLGNSLHCYRSQSFPNFSDEQLYGGVPVKEPKEHQILYEGRNEALGCCRLKFFCF
;
A
#
# COMPACT_ATOMS: atom_id res chain seq x y z
N MET A 1 -30.46 49.50 44.66
CA MET A 1 -30.96 48.55 43.65
C MET A 1 -29.93 48.18 42.58
N ASN A 2 -28.84 48.93 42.39
CA ASN A 2 -27.84 48.66 41.34
C ASN A 2 -26.93 47.42 41.52
N MET A 3 -26.77 46.89 42.74
CA MET A 3 -25.87 45.73 42.93
C MET A 3 -26.43 44.40 42.39
N ALA A 4 -27.76 44.21 42.41
CA ALA A 4 -28.36 42.97 41.94
C ALA A 4 -28.21 42.80 40.41
N TRP A 5 -28.30 43.91 39.67
CA TRP A 5 -28.14 43.93 38.21
C TRP A 5 -26.69 43.67 37.78
N LYS A 6 -25.69 44.27 38.44
CA LYS A 6 -24.26 43.99 38.18
C LYS A 6 -23.90 42.51 38.36
N SER A 7 -24.45 41.84 39.38
CA SER A 7 -24.15 40.41 39.61
C SER A 7 -24.70 39.47 38.52
N HIS A 8 -25.81 39.85 37.88
CA HIS A 8 -26.46 39.02 36.85
C HIS A 8 -25.72 39.10 35.50
N GLU A 9 -25.16 40.26 35.17
CA GLU A 9 -24.35 40.47 33.96
C GLU A 9 -22.96 39.83 34.04
N GLU A 10 -22.32 39.85 35.22
CA GLU A 10 -21.04 39.14 35.40
C GLU A 10 -21.21 37.63 35.27
N SER A 11 -22.35 37.09 35.74
CA SER A 11 -22.67 35.66 35.59
C SER A 11 -22.92 35.26 34.14
N SER A 12 -23.56 36.11 33.32
CA SER A 12 -23.87 35.78 31.93
C SER A 12 -22.62 35.79 31.04
N LEU A 13 -21.72 36.76 31.24
CA LEU A 13 -20.47 36.88 30.49
C LEU A 13 -19.49 35.75 30.83
N GLY A 14 -19.48 35.31 32.10
CA GLY A 14 -18.74 34.14 32.55
C GLY A 14 -19.20 32.83 31.89
N MET A 15 -20.50 32.67 31.62
CA MET A 15 -21.02 31.50 30.90
C MET A 15 -20.62 31.51 29.42
N LEU A 16 -20.72 32.67 28.75
CA LEU A 16 -20.40 32.80 27.32
C LEU A 16 -18.92 32.51 27.05
N LYS A 17 -18.02 32.98 27.94
CA LYS A 17 -16.58 32.66 27.85
C LYS A 17 -16.28 31.16 28.01
N ARG A 18 -17.01 30.46 28.88
CA ARG A 18 -16.86 28.99 29.04
C ARG A 18 -17.34 28.25 27.80
N GLN A 19 -18.48 28.67 27.23
CA GLN A 19 -19.01 28.10 25.98
C GLN A 19 -18.06 28.31 24.81
N LEU A 20 -17.49 29.51 24.68
CA LEU A 20 -16.48 29.82 23.66
C LEU A 20 -15.27 28.88 23.77
N ASN A 21 -14.65 28.80 24.95
CA ASN A 21 -13.49 27.92 25.18
C ASN A 21 -13.84 26.44 24.88
N GLN A 22 -15.05 26.00 25.24
CA GLN A 22 -15.51 24.64 24.96
C GLN A 22 -15.65 24.38 23.46
N SER A 23 -16.25 25.30 22.71
CA SER A 23 -16.38 25.19 21.25
C SER A 23 -15.02 25.25 20.54
N GLU A 24 -14.09 26.07 21.04
CA GLU A 24 -12.71 26.11 20.53
C GLU A 24 -12.00 24.77 20.74
N ASP A 25 -12.09 24.18 21.94
CA ASP A 25 -11.52 22.88 22.26
C ASP A 25 -12.11 21.76 21.38
N GLU A 26 -13.42 21.78 21.15
CA GLU A 26 -14.12 20.83 20.29
C GLU A 26 -13.67 20.99 18.83
N CYS A 27 -13.61 22.22 18.32
CA CYS A 27 -13.10 22.52 16.98
C CYS A 27 -11.66 22.01 16.80
N GLN A 28 -10.79 22.20 17.81
CA GLN A 28 -9.42 21.67 17.77
C GLN A 28 -9.37 20.13 17.77
N LYS A 29 -10.27 19.46 18.50
CA LYS A 29 -10.39 17.99 18.47
C LYS A 29 -10.83 17.49 17.10
N LEU A 30 -11.84 18.12 16.50
CA LEU A 30 -12.32 17.76 15.16
C LEU A 30 -11.24 18.01 14.10
N LYS A 31 -10.50 19.12 14.16
CA LYS A 31 -9.35 19.38 13.26
C LYS A 31 -8.29 18.29 13.33
N LYS A 32 -7.97 17.79 14.53
CA LYS A 32 -7.05 16.66 14.72
C LYS A 32 -7.61 15.37 14.12
N SER A 33 -8.89 15.08 14.36
CA SER A 33 -9.60 13.93 13.78
C SER A 33 -9.60 13.97 12.25
N MET A 34 -9.98 15.10 11.66
CA MET A 34 -9.96 15.32 10.20
C MET A 34 -8.56 15.11 9.62
N LYS A 35 -7.50 15.57 10.30
CA LYS A 35 -6.11 15.33 9.86
C LYS A 35 -5.77 13.83 9.82
N LEU A 36 -6.24 13.05 10.79
CA LEU A 36 -6.04 11.60 10.83
C LEU A 36 -6.81 10.90 9.70
N GLU A 37 -8.08 11.24 9.52
CA GLU A 37 -8.93 10.66 8.48
C GLU A 37 -8.46 11.04 7.07
N LYS A 38 -7.94 12.25 6.86
CA LYS A 38 -7.26 12.64 5.61
C LYS A 38 -6.03 11.76 5.33
N LYS A 39 -5.17 11.53 6.33
CA LYS A 39 -4.02 10.61 6.18
C LYS A 39 -4.47 9.19 5.84
N ARG A 40 -5.58 8.72 6.41
CA ARG A 40 -6.14 7.40 6.10
C ARG A 40 -6.67 7.33 4.67
N LEU A 41 -7.36 8.37 4.21
CA LEU A 41 -7.80 8.51 2.82
C LEU A 41 -6.61 8.46 1.85
N ASP A 42 -5.54 9.21 2.13
CA ASP A 42 -4.33 9.24 1.30
C ASP A 42 -3.67 7.84 1.19
N ARG A 43 -3.63 7.08 2.28
CA ARG A 43 -3.15 5.70 2.28
C ARG A 43 -4.00 4.79 1.40
N LEU A 44 -5.33 4.90 1.47
CA LEU A 44 -6.24 4.11 0.63
C LEU A 44 -6.07 4.47 -0.85
N CYS A 45 -5.96 5.76 -1.18
CA CYS A 45 -5.68 6.22 -2.55
C CYS A 45 -4.35 5.67 -3.08
N SER A 46 -3.30 5.69 -2.24
CA SER A 46 -1.99 5.12 -2.59
C SER A 46 -2.09 3.61 -2.82
N GLN A 47 -2.83 2.89 -1.98
CA GLN A 47 -3.06 1.45 -2.12
C GLN A 47 -3.81 1.11 -3.42
N LEU A 48 -4.82 1.91 -3.78
CA LEU A 48 -5.54 1.76 -5.04
C LEU A 48 -4.60 1.96 -6.23
N GLN A 49 -3.76 2.99 -6.20
CA GLN A 49 -2.79 3.25 -7.26
C GLN A 49 -1.82 2.07 -7.44
N VAL A 50 -1.26 1.54 -6.36
CA VAL A 50 -0.38 0.36 -6.40
C VAL A 50 -1.13 -0.85 -6.96
N THR A 51 -2.39 -1.05 -6.56
CA THR A 51 -3.22 -2.16 -7.06
C THR A 51 -3.45 -2.05 -8.57
N ARG A 52 -3.70 -0.84 -9.10
CA ARG A 52 -3.84 -0.60 -10.54
C ARG A 52 -2.55 -0.86 -11.30
N GLN A 53 -1.42 -0.39 -10.79
CA GLN A 53 -0.10 -0.66 -11.37
C GLN A 53 0.21 -2.17 -11.40
N GLN A 54 -0.14 -2.91 -10.33
CA GLN A 54 -0.02 -4.36 -10.32
C GLN A 54 -0.90 -5.03 -11.37
N ILE A 55 -2.15 -4.58 -11.52
CA ILE A 55 -3.07 -5.11 -12.55
C ILE A 55 -2.46 -4.89 -13.94
N GLU A 56 -1.96 -3.70 -14.24
CA GLU A 56 -1.34 -3.36 -15.52
C GLU A 56 -0.10 -4.23 -15.77
N PHE A 57 0.83 -4.26 -14.82
CA PHE A 57 2.06 -5.03 -14.92
C PHE A 57 1.79 -6.52 -15.16
N TYR A 58 0.95 -7.14 -14.32
CA TYR A 58 0.64 -8.56 -14.48
C TYR A 58 -0.21 -8.85 -15.71
N THR A 59 -0.97 -7.87 -16.21
CA THR A 59 -1.69 -7.98 -17.47
C THR A 59 -0.73 -8.13 -18.64
N HIS A 60 0.27 -7.26 -18.71
CA HIS A 60 1.32 -7.36 -19.72
C HIS A 60 2.10 -8.68 -19.57
N GLU A 61 2.44 -9.07 -18.35
CA GLU A 61 3.22 -10.28 -18.10
C GLU A 61 2.49 -11.59 -18.44
N TYR A 62 1.17 -11.71 -18.19
CA TYR A 62 0.43 -12.89 -18.63
C TYR A 62 0.21 -12.90 -20.14
N GLN A 63 0.03 -11.72 -20.78
CA GLN A 63 -0.07 -11.64 -22.24
C GLN A 63 1.23 -12.07 -22.90
N ARG A 64 2.37 -11.62 -22.36
CA ARG A 64 3.69 -12.07 -22.81
C ARG A 64 3.86 -13.59 -22.66
N ALA A 65 3.45 -14.16 -21.53
CA ALA A 65 3.45 -15.61 -21.35
C ALA A 65 2.57 -16.32 -22.39
N LEU A 66 1.40 -15.77 -22.72
CA LEU A 66 0.52 -16.30 -23.76
C LEU A 66 1.17 -16.29 -25.15
N GLU A 67 1.85 -15.21 -25.52
CA GLU A 67 2.59 -15.16 -26.79
C GLU A 67 3.76 -16.16 -26.81
N ASN A 68 4.46 -16.32 -25.68
CA ASN A 68 5.50 -17.35 -25.56
C ASN A 68 4.92 -18.78 -25.67
N ILE A 69 3.72 -19.04 -25.15
CA ILE A 69 3.01 -20.32 -25.35
C ILE A 69 2.75 -20.55 -26.85
N LYS A 70 2.30 -19.52 -27.57
CA LYS A 70 2.01 -19.61 -29.02
C LYS A 70 3.28 -19.84 -29.84
N ASP A 71 4.32 -19.05 -29.61
CA ASP A 71 5.63 -19.19 -30.26
C ASP A 71 6.23 -20.57 -29.98
N CYS A 72 6.21 -21.02 -28.73
CA CYS A 72 6.71 -22.35 -28.36
C CYS A 72 5.90 -23.46 -29.04
N ASN A 73 4.57 -23.36 -29.06
CA ASN A 73 3.72 -24.30 -29.77
C ASN A 73 4.06 -24.33 -31.27
N TRP A 74 4.25 -23.17 -31.91
CA TRP A 74 4.65 -23.08 -33.33
C TRP A 74 6.01 -23.74 -33.61
N ARG A 75 6.99 -23.56 -32.72
CA ARG A 75 8.34 -24.15 -32.84
C ARG A 75 8.39 -25.66 -32.69
N VAL A 76 7.42 -26.27 -32.00
CA VAL A 76 7.32 -27.72 -31.89
C VAL A 76 6.86 -28.27 -33.25
N THR A 77 7.73 -29.06 -33.90
CA THR A 77 7.47 -29.65 -35.22
C THR A 77 7.29 -31.17 -35.16
N LYS A 78 6.69 -31.74 -36.22
CA LYS A 78 6.50 -33.18 -36.37
C LYS A 78 7.81 -33.96 -36.33
N ASP A 79 8.87 -33.42 -36.92
CA ASP A 79 10.19 -34.06 -36.97
C ASP A 79 10.83 -34.13 -35.58
N MET A 80 10.76 -33.02 -34.83
CA MET A 80 11.22 -32.96 -33.43
C MET A 80 10.49 -34.00 -32.56
N CYS A 81 9.17 -34.10 -32.68
CA CYS A 81 8.40 -35.13 -31.96
C CYS A 81 8.78 -36.55 -32.41
N THR A 82 9.07 -36.74 -33.70
CA THR A 82 9.48 -38.03 -34.25
C THR A 82 10.84 -38.48 -33.71
N GLU A 83 11.80 -37.56 -33.60
CA GLU A 83 13.11 -37.82 -32.95
C GLU A 83 12.94 -38.17 -31.47
N LEU A 84 12.14 -37.41 -30.73
CA LEU A 84 11.87 -37.66 -29.32
C LEU A 84 11.27 -39.05 -29.09
N ARG A 85 10.36 -39.52 -29.95
CA ARG A 85 9.80 -40.87 -29.87
C ARG A 85 10.80 -41.99 -30.10
N LYS A 86 11.80 -41.75 -30.97
CA LYS A 86 12.79 -42.76 -31.38
C LYS A 86 13.82 -43.05 -30.29
N ILE A 87 13.86 -42.24 -29.23
CA ILE A 87 14.72 -42.51 -28.07
C ILE A 87 14.29 -43.84 -27.42
N PRO A 88 15.17 -44.86 -27.41
CA PRO A 88 14.82 -46.20 -26.93
C PRO A 88 14.68 -46.24 -25.40
N SER A 89 15.55 -45.53 -24.68
CA SER A 89 15.55 -45.43 -23.22
C SER A 89 15.63 -43.95 -22.81
N PRO A 90 14.49 -43.22 -22.79
CA PRO A 90 14.48 -41.81 -22.37
C PRO A 90 14.93 -41.66 -20.92
N SER A 91 15.57 -40.53 -20.60
CA SER A 91 15.89 -40.19 -19.21
C SER A 91 14.61 -39.95 -18.40
N LYS A 92 14.68 -40.14 -17.07
CA LYS A 92 13.54 -39.89 -16.17
C LYS A 92 12.94 -38.49 -16.34
N THR A 93 13.79 -37.48 -16.55
CA THR A 93 13.34 -36.09 -16.78
C THR A 93 12.55 -35.93 -18.08
N ILE A 94 12.94 -36.62 -19.17
CA ILE A 94 12.18 -36.59 -20.43
C ILE A 94 10.82 -37.26 -20.24
N VAL A 95 10.81 -38.42 -19.57
CA VAL A 95 9.57 -39.13 -19.24
C VAL A 95 8.66 -38.19 -18.46
N GLU A 96 9.13 -37.63 -17.34
CA GLU A 96 8.37 -36.70 -16.51
C GLU A 96 7.77 -35.54 -17.30
N ILE A 97 8.56 -34.86 -18.16
CA ILE A 97 8.03 -33.78 -19.01
C ILE A 97 6.88 -34.27 -19.89
N CYS A 98 7.05 -35.41 -20.57
CA CYS A 98 6.02 -35.98 -21.43
C CYS A 98 4.75 -36.35 -20.65
N GLU A 99 4.90 -36.93 -19.46
CA GLU A 99 3.76 -37.28 -18.60
C GLU A 99 3.00 -36.02 -18.14
N LYS A 100 3.73 -34.93 -17.80
CA LYS A 100 3.13 -33.64 -17.46
C LYS A 100 2.47 -32.95 -18.66
N ILE A 101 2.98 -33.13 -19.88
CA ILE A 101 2.27 -32.70 -21.10
C ILE A 101 0.95 -33.45 -21.24
N MET A 102 0.95 -34.78 -21.10
CA MET A 102 -0.29 -35.57 -21.18
C MET A 102 -1.32 -35.14 -20.13
N LEU A 103 -0.86 -34.80 -18.92
CA LEU A 103 -1.70 -34.23 -17.87
C LEU A 103 -2.32 -32.88 -18.27
N ILE A 104 -1.52 -31.95 -18.82
CA ILE A 104 -2.01 -30.62 -19.25
C ILE A 104 -3.01 -30.74 -20.40
N LEU A 105 -2.80 -31.69 -21.32
CA LEU A 105 -3.68 -31.97 -22.44
C LEU A 105 -4.90 -32.83 -22.06
N ASP A 106 -5.13 -33.03 -20.76
CA ASP A 106 -6.24 -33.81 -20.19
C ASP A 106 -6.39 -35.21 -20.83
N GLN A 107 -5.26 -35.89 -21.02
CA GLN A 107 -5.25 -37.24 -21.57
C GLN A 107 -5.42 -38.28 -20.45
N PRO A 108 -6.22 -39.35 -20.68
CA PRO A 108 -6.53 -40.33 -19.64
C PRO A 108 -5.29 -41.13 -19.23
N ASP A 109 -4.45 -41.51 -20.20
CA ASP A 109 -3.17 -42.18 -19.97
C ASP A 109 -2.03 -41.16 -20.03
N LYS A 110 -1.33 -41.03 -18.90
CA LYS A 110 -0.24 -40.07 -18.72
C LYS A 110 1.13 -40.68 -18.95
N THR A 111 1.23 -41.92 -19.41
CA THR A 111 2.53 -42.59 -19.61
C THR A 111 3.29 -42.05 -20.82
N PHE A 112 4.61 -42.26 -20.84
CA PHE A 112 5.42 -41.95 -22.03
C PHE A 112 5.00 -42.74 -23.27
N SER A 113 4.46 -43.95 -23.11
CA SER A 113 3.93 -44.76 -24.22
C SER A 113 2.72 -44.08 -24.86
N ALA A 114 1.79 -43.57 -24.04
CA ALA A 114 0.65 -42.79 -24.52
C ALA A 114 1.10 -41.51 -25.23
N PHE A 115 2.10 -40.80 -24.70
CA PHE A 115 2.70 -39.66 -25.39
C PHE A 115 3.30 -40.03 -26.76
N LYS A 116 4.00 -41.18 -26.87
CA LYS A 116 4.50 -41.67 -28.17
C LYS A 116 3.35 -41.92 -29.14
N SER A 117 2.23 -42.47 -28.68
CA SER A 117 1.04 -42.71 -29.50
C SER A 117 0.38 -41.40 -29.93
N LEU A 118 0.16 -40.47 -29.01
CA LEU A 118 -0.44 -39.16 -29.29
C LEU A 118 0.38 -38.39 -30.33
N SER A 119 1.69 -38.30 -30.12
CA SER A 119 2.58 -37.56 -31.03
C SER A 119 2.67 -38.15 -32.44
N LYS A 120 2.27 -39.43 -32.66
CA LYS A 120 2.15 -40.00 -34.03
C LYS A 120 1.09 -39.25 -34.83
N ASN A 121 -0.01 -38.90 -34.18
CA ASN A 121 -1.01 -38.00 -34.72
C ASN A 121 -0.66 -36.55 -34.34
N PHE A 122 0.39 -36.02 -34.98
CA PHE A 122 0.92 -34.70 -34.66
C PHE A 122 -0.11 -33.56 -34.83
N GLY A 123 -1.00 -33.66 -35.83
CA GLY A 123 -2.08 -32.68 -36.02
C GLY A 123 -2.99 -32.62 -34.80
N TYR A 124 -3.49 -33.78 -34.36
CA TYR A 124 -4.34 -33.85 -33.17
C TYR A 124 -3.62 -33.36 -31.89
N MET A 125 -2.36 -33.74 -31.69
CA MET A 125 -1.56 -33.23 -30.57
C MET A 125 -1.46 -31.69 -30.60
N LYS A 126 -1.26 -31.11 -31.77
CA LYS A 126 -1.18 -29.65 -31.96
C LYS A 126 -2.51 -28.96 -31.70
N ASP A 127 -3.62 -29.57 -32.09
CA ASP A 127 -4.96 -29.07 -31.83
C ASP A 127 -5.23 -29.05 -30.32
N LEU A 128 -4.86 -30.11 -29.59
CA LEU A 128 -4.95 -30.15 -28.14
C LEU A 128 -4.08 -29.06 -27.49
N MET A 129 -2.80 -28.95 -27.88
CA MET A 129 -1.92 -27.89 -27.37
C MET A 129 -2.48 -26.49 -27.63
N SER A 130 -3.16 -26.30 -28.76
CA SER A 130 -3.81 -25.03 -29.12
C SER A 130 -5.09 -24.79 -28.31
N SER A 131 -5.87 -25.83 -28.04
CA SER A 131 -7.10 -25.72 -27.25
C SER A 131 -6.86 -25.27 -25.81
N VAL A 132 -5.71 -25.65 -25.23
CA VAL A 132 -5.30 -25.23 -23.88
C VAL A 132 -4.78 -23.77 -23.86
N GLN A 133 -4.45 -23.19 -25.02
CA GLN A 133 -3.93 -21.82 -25.07
C GLN A 133 -4.97 -20.82 -24.56
N GLY A 134 -4.59 -20.03 -23.56
CA GLY A 134 -5.47 -19.01 -22.98
C GLY A 134 -6.48 -19.55 -21.94
N GLN A 135 -6.50 -20.86 -21.71
CA GLN A 135 -7.29 -21.45 -20.63
C GLN A 135 -6.56 -21.36 -19.30
N THR A 136 -7.32 -21.20 -18.22
CA THR A 136 -6.79 -21.33 -16.86
C THR A 136 -6.90 -22.80 -16.48
N LEU A 137 -5.78 -23.44 -16.18
CA LEU A 137 -5.78 -24.84 -15.78
C LEU A 137 -6.36 -25.00 -14.36
N PRO A 138 -6.98 -26.16 -14.07
CA PRO A 138 -7.38 -26.51 -12.71
C PRO A 138 -6.21 -26.53 -11.72
N ASP A 139 -6.45 -26.13 -10.47
CA ASP A 139 -5.42 -26.06 -9.41
C ASP A 139 -4.68 -27.39 -9.20
N ASN A 140 -5.38 -28.52 -9.29
CA ASN A 140 -4.77 -29.85 -9.16
C ASN A 140 -3.75 -30.12 -10.28
N VAL A 141 -4.02 -29.67 -11.50
CA VAL A 141 -3.08 -29.78 -12.63
C VAL A 141 -1.89 -28.85 -12.41
N ILE A 142 -2.13 -27.60 -12.00
CA ILE A 142 -1.05 -26.63 -11.70
C ILE A 142 -0.11 -27.18 -10.61
N ASN A 143 -0.65 -27.72 -9.52
CA ASN A 143 0.14 -28.27 -8.42
C ASN A 143 1.05 -29.43 -8.85
N GLU A 144 0.57 -30.25 -9.77
CA GLU A 144 1.33 -31.37 -10.32
C GLU A 144 2.47 -30.92 -11.25
N ILE A 145 2.32 -29.79 -11.95
CA ILE A 145 3.34 -29.27 -12.89
C ILE A 145 4.26 -28.21 -12.26
N LEU A 146 3.89 -27.66 -11.11
CA LEU A 146 4.70 -26.68 -10.35
C LEU A 146 6.15 -27.14 -10.09
N PRO A 147 6.44 -28.40 -9.72
CA PRO A 147 7.81 -28.86 -9.54
C PRO A 147 8.68 -28.74 -10.80
N VAL A 148 8.09 -28.92 -11.99
CA VAL A 148 8.78 -28.76 -13.28
C VAL A 148 9.11 -27.30 -13.52
N TRP A 149 8.18 -26.39 -13.23
CA TRP A 149 8.40 -24.95 -13.34
C TRP A 149 9.44 -24.44 -12.33
N LYS A 150 9.36 -24.85 -11.06
CA LYS A 150 10.35 -24.47 -10.02
C LYS A 150 11.77 -24.91 -10.38
N ASN A 151 11.91 -26.07 -11.02
CA ASN A 151 13.20 -26.63 -11.43
C ASN A 151 13.54 -26.35 -12.90
N GLN A 152 12.89 -25.37 -13.54
CA GLN A 152 12.98 -25.16 -14.99
C GLN A 152 14.42 -24.99 -15.46
N THR A 153 15.26 -24.20 -14.79
CA THR A 153 16.67 -23.99 -15.18
C THR A 153 17.46 -25.31 -15.21
N ILE A 154 17.28 -26.16 -14.20
CA ILE A 154 17.97 -27.46 -14.09
C ILE A 154 17.43 -28.43 -15.15
N ILE A 155 16.11 -28.49 -15.31
CA ILE A 155 15.46 -29.35 -16.29
C ILE A 155 15.92 -28.97 -17.69
N GLN A 156 15.88 -27.69 -18.05
CA GLN A 156 16.33 -27.15 -19.34
C GLN A 156 17.78 -27.54 -19.64
N ALA A 157 18.69 -27.35 -18.67
CA ALA A 157 20.11 -27.70 -18.84
C ALA A 157 20.32 -29.21 -19.11
N LYS A 158 19.50 -30.07 -18.50
CA LYS A 158 19.54 -31.53 -18.69
C LYS A 158 18.98 -31.95 -20.04
N VAL A 159 17.81 -31.42 -20.42
CA VAL A 159 17.09 -31.91 -21.61
C VAL A 159 17.56 -31.29 -22.91
N ALA A 160 18.10 -30.06 -22.88
CA ALA A 160 18.61 -29.37 -24.08
C ALA A 160 19.74 -30.15 -24.76
N LYS A 161 20.53 -30.92 -24.01
CA LYS A 161 21.62 -31.77 -24.53
C LYS A 161 21.12 -33.05 -25.18
N ILE A 162 19.89 -33.47 -24.88
CA ILE A 162 19.34 -34.78 -25.28
C ILE A 162 18.32 -34.61 -26.41
N SER A 163 17.38 -33.68 -26.26
CA SER A 163 16.32 -33.46 -27.24
C SER A 163 15.84 -32.01 -27.24
N LYS A 164 15.93 -31.38 -28.41
CA LYS A 164 15.36 -30.05 -28.65
C LYS A 164 13.85 -30.02 -28.43
N CYS A 165 13.15 -31.10 -28.80
CA CYS A 165 11.71 -31.24 -28.57
C CYS A 165 11.37 -31.23 -27.07
N ALA A 166 12.06 -32.05 -26.27
CA ALA A 166 11.83 -32.11 -24.82
C ALA A 166 12.13 -30.77 -24.14
N SER A 167 13.16 -30.06 -24.61
CA SER A 167 13.48 -28.71 -24.15
C SER A 167 12.34 -27.72 -24.41
N LEU A 168 11.82 -27.69 -25.65
CA LEU A 168 10.66 -26.85 -26.00
C LEU A 168 9.42 -27.22 -25.18
N LEU A 169 9.10 -28.50 -25.02
CA LEU A 169 7.95 -28.93 -24.23
C LEU A 169 8.08 -28.52 -22.75
N ALA A 170 9.28 -28.59 -22.16
CA ALA A 170 9.51 -28.09 -20.81
C ALA A 170 9.38 -26.55 -20.71
N GLN A 171 9.78 -25.80 -21.74
CA GLN A 171 9.53 -24.34 -21.78
C GLN A 171 8.05 -24.04 -21.88
N TRP A 172 7.33 -24.80 -22.71
CA TRP A 172 5.89 -24.68 -22.88
C TRP A 172 5.14 -24.88 -21.56
N ILE A 173 5.49 -25.93 -20.79
CA ILE A 173 4.95 -26.14 -19.43
C ILE A 173 5.22 -24.90 -18.56
N GLY A 174 6.45 -24.37 -18.59
CA GLY A 174 6.81 -23.19 -17.80
C GLY A 174 5.94 -21.98 -18.14
N PHE A 175 5.73 -21.69 -19.42
CA PHE A 175 4.89 -20.57 -19.85
C PHE A 175 3.41 -20.77 -19.51
N ILE A 176 2.90 -22.00 -19.54
CA ILE A 176 1.53 -22.33 -19.10
C ILE A 176 1.32 -22.04 -17.61
N VAL A 177 2.29 -22.42 -16.77
CA VAL A 177 2.27 -22.12 -15.33
C VAL A 177 2.33 -20.61 -15.09
N GLU A 178 3.28 -19.93 -15.73
CA GLU A 178 3.40 -18.47 -15.62
C GLU A 178 2.12 -17.74 -16.03
N TYR A 179 1.54 -18.11 -17.17
CA TYR A 179 0.28 -17.57 -17.66
C TYR A 179 -0.82 -17.72 -16.60
N SER A 180 -0.98 -18.92 -16.05
CA SER A 180 -2.05 -19.24 -15.10
C SER A 180 -1.90 -18.43 -13.82
N LEU A 181 -0.70 -18.40 -13.21
CA LEU A 181 -0.43 -17.68 -11.97
C LEU A 181 -0.58 -16.16 -12.13
N LYS A 182 -0.06 -15.60 -13.22
CA LYS A 182 -0.13 -14.16 -13.50
C LYS A 182 -1.57 -13.73 -13.80
N LYS A 183 -2.32 -14.53 -14.57
CA LYS A 183 -3.74 -14.28 -14.86
C LYS A 183 -4.61 -14.35 -13.59
N GLU A 184 -4.39 -15.35 -12.74
CA GLU A 184 -5.09 -15.46 -11.45
C GLU A 184 -4.79 -14.24 -10.55
N THR A 185 -3.53 -13.80 -10.51
CA THR A 185 -3.13 -12.59 -9.78
C THR A 185 -3.91 -11.36 -10.27
N VAL A 186 -4.04 -11.18 -11.59
CA VAL A 186 -4.86 -10.09 -12.16
C VAL A 186 -6.33 -10.21 -11.77
N ILE A 187 -6.91 -11.41 -11.83
CA ILE A 187 -8.31 -11.64 -11.45
C ILE A 187 -8.52 -11.28 -9.96
N SER A 188 -7.63 -11.73 -9.08
CA SER A 188 -7.67 -11.40 -7.66
C SER A 188 -7.55 -9.90 -7.41
N SER A 189 -6.60 -9.23 -8.07
CA SER A 189 -6.41 -7.77 -7.91
C SER A 189 -7.59 -6.98 -8.44
N LYS A 190 -8.18 -7.37 -9.58
CA LYS A 190 -9.40 -6.75 -10.12
C LYS A 190 -10.63 -6.91 -9.21
N ARG A 191 -10.68 -7.97 -8.41
CA ARG A 191 -11.72 -8.14 -7.37
C ARG A 191 -11.51 -7.22 -6.17
N LYS A 192 -10.24 -6.99 -5.77
CA LYS A 192 -9.88 -6.10 -4.65
C LYS A 192 -10.03 -4.62 -4.99
N GLU A 193 -9.78 -4.23 -6.24
CA GLU A 193 -9.89 -2.84 -6.70
C GLU A 193 -11.21 -2.16 -6.29
N PRO A 194 -12.41 -2.68 -6.61
CA PRO A 194 -13.68 -2.05 -6.24
C PRO A 194 -13.92 -2.01 -4.72
N GLU A 195 -13.36 -2.94 -3.95
CA GLU A 195 -13.44 -2.91 -2.49
C GLU A 195 -12.67 -1.74 -1.89
N ILE A 196 -11.45 -1.49 -2.40
CA ILE A 196 -10.62 -0.33 -2.00
C ILE A 196 -11.33 0.96 -2.43
N ASP A 197 -11.85 0.99 -3.65
CA ASP A 197 -12.60 2.12 -4.21
C ASP A 197 -13.82 2.49 -3.35
N LYS A 198 -14.56 1.47 -2.86
CA LYS A 198 -15.68 1.67 -1.93
C LYS A 198 -15.20 2.26 -0.60
N LYS A 199 -14.09 1.75 -0.04
CA LYS A 199 -13.50 2.30 1.20
C LYS A 199 -13.06 3.76 1.03
N ILE A 200 -12.48 4.11 -0.11
CA ILE A 200 -12.11 5.50 -0.44
C ILE A 200 -13.35 6.40 -0.43
N ARG A 201 -14.44 5.98 -1.10
CA ARG A 201 -15.69 6.77 -1.11
C ARG A 201 -16.26 6.98 0.29
N THR A 202 -16.35 5.93 1.10
CA THR A 202 -16.82 6.03 2.50
C THR A 202 -15.89 6.90 3.35
N GLN A 203 -14.58 6.80 3.15
CA GLN A 203 -13.61 7.59 3.90
C GLN A 203 -13.65 9.07 3.49
N ALA A 204 -13.86 9.36 2.20
CA ALA A 204 -14.03 10.72 1.70
C ALA A 204 -15.28 11.39 2.31
N THR A 205 -16.41 10.67 2.39
CA THR A 205 -17.62 11.23 3.04
C THR A 205 -17.39 11.58 4.51
N VAL A 206 -16.64 10.75 5.25
CA VAL A 206 -16.28 11.06 6.65
C VAL A 206 -15.42 12.33 6.75
N VAL A 207 -14.46 12.49 5.83
CA VAL A 207 -13.63 13.70 5.78
C VAL A 207 -14.48 14.94 5.46
N ASP A 208 -15.41 14.82 4.51
CA ASP A 208 -16.30 15.92 4.11
C ASP A 208 -17.27 16.31 5.24
N ASP A 209 -17.83 15.34 5.97
CA ASP A 209 -18.72 15.59 7.10
C ASP A 209 -17.98 16.26 8.27
N LEU A 210 -16.78 15.78 8.62
CA LEU A 210 -15.92 16.44 9.62
C LEU A 210 -15.56 17.86 9.20
N GLN A 211 -15.27 18.07 7.92
CA GLN A 211 -14.95 19.41 7.40
C GLN A 211 -16.16 20.34 7.49
N ARG A 212 -17.38 19.85 7.22
CA ARG A 212 -18.63 20.62 7.40
C ARG A 212 -18.86 20.96 8.88
N GLU A 213 -18.67 20.01 9.78
CA GLU A 213 -18.83 20.21 11.23
C GLU A 213 -17.85 21.27 11.77
N ILE A 214 -16.59 21.21 11.33
CA ILE A 214 -15.57 22.23 11.68
C ILE A 214 -16.03 23.61 11.23
N LEU A 215 -16.52 23.76 9.99
CA LEU A 215 -16.98 25.06 9.48
C LEU A 215 -18.15 25.62 10.30
N LEU A 216 -19.14 24.78 10.64
CA LEU A 216 -20.28 25.19 11.47
C LEU A 216 -19.83 25.65 12.87
N LEU A 217 -18.86 24.95 13.48
CA LEU A 217 -18.30 25.35 14.77
C LEU A 217 -17.47 26.63 14.68
N GLU A 218 -16.70 26.82 13.60
CA GLU A 218 -15.94 28.06 13.37
C GLU A 218 -16.89 29.26 13.21
N ASP A 219 -17.99 29.10 12.49
CA ASP A 219 -19.04 30.14 12.36
C ASP A 219 -19.70 30.45 13.71
N SER A 220 -19.98 29.42 14.53
CA SER A 220 -20.53 29.60 15.87
C SER A 220 -19.56 30.33 16.80
N ILE A 221 -18.28 29.96 16.79
CA ILE A 221 -17.21 30.64 17.54
C ILE A 221 -17.14 32.12 17.15
N LYS A 222 -17.17 32.40 15.83
CA LYS A 222 -17.15 33.77 15.31
C LYS A 222 -18.35 34.59 15.82
N SER A 223 -19.56 34.03 15.78
CA SER A 223 -20.76 34.70 16.29
C SER A 223 -20.68 34.98 17.80
N MET A 224 -20.15 34.05 18.60
CA MET A 224 -19.96 34.28 20.04
C MET A 224 -18.92 35.38 20.32
N LEU A 225 -17.84 35.46 19.53
CA LEU A 225 -16.85 36.53 19.63
C LEU A 225 -17.44 37.90 19.28
N GLU A 226 -18.28 37.97 18.26
CA GLU A 226 -19.00 39.21 17.87
C GLU A 226 -19.93 39.69 19.01
N ILE A 227 -20.71 38.79 19.61
CA ILE A 227 -21.56 39.11 20.78
C ILE A 227 -20.72 39.60 21.96
N GLN A 228 -19.56 38.97 22.21
CA GLN A 228 -18.67 39.36 23.28
C GLN A 228 -18.09 40.77 23.06
N ALA A 229 -17.73 41.11 21.81
CA ALA A 229 -17.24 42.44 21.44
C ALA A 229 -18.33 43.51 21.64
N SER A 230 -19.56 43.28 21.15
CA SER A 230 -20.66 44.23 21.33
C SER A 230 -21.02 44.46 22.81
N ASN A 231 -20.93 43.42 23.65
CA ASN A 231 -21.15 43.56 25.10
C ASN A 231 -20.04 44.35 25.82
N GLN A 232 -18.83 44.43 25.25
CA GLN A 232 -17.74 45.25 25.80
C GLN A 232 -17.90 46.72 25.42
N GLU A 233 -18.29 47.02 24.17
CA GLU A 233 -18.55 48.38 23.70
C GLU A 233 -19.69 49.06 24.47
N GLN A 234 -20.77 48.31 24.80
CA GLN A 234 -21.86 48.82 25.63
C GLN A 234 -21.46 49.14 27.07
N LYS A 235 -20.40 48.52 27.60
CA LYS A 235 -19.88 48.85 28.94
C LYS A 235 -19.02 50.12 28.93
N SER A 236 -18.24 50.34 27.88
CA SER A 236 -17.41 51.56 27.77
C SER A 236 -18.23 52.84 27.58
N ASP A 237 -19.38 52.78 26.89
CA ASP A 237 -20.25 53.95 26.71
C ASP A 237 -21.00 54.33 27.99
N ASN A 238 -21.39 53.34 28.82
CA ASN A 238 -22.03 53.61 30.12
C ASN A 238 -21.03 54.11 31.19
N GLU A 239 -19.75 53.75 31.11
CA GLU A 239 -18.71 54.23 32.05
C GLU A 239 -18.25 55.67 31.71
N GLN A 240 -18.29 56.08 30.44
CA GLN A 240 -17.98 57.47 30.04
C GLN A 240 -19.06 58.50 30.45
N GLU A 241 -20.31 58.10 30.68
CA GLU A 241 -21.35 58.98 31.25
C GLU A 241 -21.20 59.18 32.78
N GLU A 242 -20.58 58.25 33.52
CA GLU A 242 -20.32 58.39 34.98
C GLU A 242 -19.00 59.12 35.30
N GLU A 243 -17.97 59.06 34.44
CA GLU A 243 -16.68 59.74 34.67
C GLU A 243 -16.67 61.27 34.39
N LEU A 244 -17.74 61.83 33.80
CA LEU A 244 -17.87 63.29 33.60
C LEU A 244 -18.27 64.08 34.87
N SER A 245 -18.42 63.41 36.03
CA SER A 245 -18.80 64.05 37.31
C SER A 245 -17.66 64.15 38.34
N GLU A 246 -16.47 63.60 38.12
CA GLU A 246 -15.41 63.60 39.14
C GLU A 246 -14.13 64.31 38.71
N LYS A 247 -14.17 65.64 38.92
CA LYS A 247 -13.06 66.55 39.25
C LYS A 247 -11.73 66.41 38.51
N PHE A 248 -11.51 67.44 37.68
CA PHE A 248 -10.27 68.18 37.53
C PHE A 248 -9.38 68.16 38.80
N GLU A 249 -8.17 67.61 38.69
CA GLU A 249 -7.00 68.17 39.36
C GLU A 249 -5.79 68.12 38.43
N VAL A 250 -5.32 69.33 38.11
CA VAL A 250 -4.18 69.64 37.27
C VAL A 250 -2.90 69.41 38.08
N SER A 251 -1.94 68.69 37.51
CA SER A 251 -0.55 68.79 37.98
C SER A 251 0.44 68.87 36.82
N LYS A 252 1.31 69.88 36.92
CA LYS A 252 2.30 70.32 35.93
C LYS A 252 3.65 69.63 36.11
N GLU A 253 4.37 69.54 34.99
CA GLU A 253 5.85 69.54 34.86
C GLU A 253 6.60 68.30 35.39
N SER A 254 7.65 67.75 34.77
CA SER A 254 8.56 68.25 33.73
C SER A 254 9.38 67.09 33.11
N SER A 255 9.97 67.40 31.95
CA SER A 255 11.32 67.00 31.51
C SER A 255 11.58 65.67 30.77
N ARG A 256 11.71 65.87 29.46
CA ARG A 256 12.88 65.59 28.60
C ARG A 256 13.06 64.22 27.92
N PRO A 257 13.75 64.22 26.76
CA PRO A 257 13.60 63.24 25.70
C PRO A 257 14.81 62.31 25.57
N PHE A 258 14.62 61.09 25.08
CA PHE A 258 15.68 60.33 24.41
C PHE A 258 15.05 59.39 23.39
N GLY A 259 15.40 59.57 22.12
CA GLY A 259 15.04 58.66 21.04
C GLY A 259 15.99 57.48 20.94
N PHE A 260 15.60 56.46 20.18
CA PHE A 260 16.48 55.57 19.41
C PHE A 260 15.60 54.86 18.36
N THR A 261 15.75 55.25 17.09
CA THR A 261 16.35 54.47 15.99
C THR A 261 15.54 53.28 15.47
N MET A 262 15.06 53.45 14.23
CA MET A 262 14.77 52.36 13.31
C MET A 262 16.03 51.55 13.04
N HIS A 263 15.92 50.21 13.10
CA HIS A 263 16.83 49.32 12.38
C HIS A 263 16.03 48.43 11.42
N ARG A 264 16.16 48.76 10.13
CA ARG A 264 16.16 47.78 9.05
C ARG A 264 17.38 46.86 9.26
N GLY A 265 17.15 45.56 9.27
CA GLY A 265 18.19 44.54 9.24
C GLY A 265 17.89 43.51 8.15
N THR A 266 18.65 43.58 7.07
CA THR A 266 18.76 42.55 6.02
C THR A 266 19.76 41.47 6.43
N ALA A 267 19.47 40.24 5.99
CA ALA A 267 20.38 39.17 5.56
C ALA A 267 21.78 39.05 6.19
N SER A 268 21.97 37.96 6.94
CA SER A 268 23.21 37.16 7.00
C SER A 268 22.77 35.75 7.47
N GLY A 269 23.04 34.67 6.75
CA GLY A 269 24.37 34.13 6.53
C GLY A 269 24.63 32.96 7.50
N GLY A 270 23.70 32.01 7.58
CA GLY A 270 23.87 30.79 8.39
C GLY A 270 24.63 29.74 7.60
N LEU A 271 25.95 29.72 7.77
CA LEU A 271 26.84 28.65 7.33
C LEU A 271 26.32 27.31 7.85
N LEU A 272 25.96 26.42 6.92
CA LEU A 272 25.79 25.00 7.19
C LEU A 272 27.16 24.45 7.60
N GLY A 273 27.38 24.35 8.91
CA GLY A 273 28.45 23.56 9.47
C GLY A 273 28.23 22.11 9.06
N ASN A 274 29.07 21.64 8.12
CA ASN A 274 29.24 20.23 7.82
C ASN A 274 29.60 19.50 9.14
N SER A 275 28.61 18.82 9.72
CA SER A 275 28.87 17.71 10.64
C SER A 275 29.45 16.57 9.81
N LEU A 276 30.76 16.64 9.60
CA LEU A 276 31.58 15.51 9.20
C LEU A 276 31.61 14.55 10.40
N HIS A 277 30.53 13.78 10.55
CA HIS A 277 30.57 12.60 11.37
C HIS A 277 31.64 11.68 10.80
N CYS A 278 32.74 11.56 11.55
CA CYS A 278 33.72 10.50 11.40
C CYS A 278 32.99 9.15 11.36
N TYR A 279 32.73 8.63 10.16
CA TYR A 279 32.68 7.18 9.97
C TYR A 279 34.10 6.66 10.14
N ARG A 280 34.47 6.46 11.40
CA ARG A 280 35.54 5.53 11.76
C ARG A 280 35.11 4.20 11.15
N SER A 281 35.90 3.68 10.21
CA SER A 281 35.70 2.39 9.56
C SER A 281 35.25 1.34 10.58
N GLN A 282 33.96 1.04 10.59
CA GLN A 282 33.50 -0.25 11.06
C GLN A 282 33.76 -1.19 9.89
N SER A 283 34.87 -1.93 9.98
CA SER A 283 35.09 -3.09 9.14
C SER A 283 33.83 -3.95 9.16
N PHE A 284 33.40 -4.39 7.98
CA PHE A 284 32.31 -5.36 7.81
C PHE A 284 32.45 -6.50 8.84
N PRO A 285 31.35 -6.99 9.44
CA PRO A 285 31.42 -8.12 10.36
C PRO A 285 32.12 -9.29 9.69
N ASN A 286 33.17 -9.82 10.31
CA ASN A 286 33.82 -11.01 9.82
C ASN A 286 32.86 -12.19 10.02
N PHE A 287 32.18 -12.60 8.95
CA PHE A 287 31.24 -13.72 8.96
C PHE A 287 31.90 -15.07 9.29
N SER A 288 33.23 -15.09 9.44
CA SER A 288 34.02 -16.24 9.86
C SER A 288 34.19 -16.35 11.38
N ASP A 289 33.66 -15.40 12.16
CA ASP A 289 33.75 -15.42 13.62
C ASP A 289 32.69 -16.36 14.22
N GLU A 290 33.11 -17.54 14.68
CA GLU A 290 32.24 -18.55 15.31
C GLU A 290 31.55 -18.04 16.59
N GLN A 291 32.05 -16.95 17.20
CA GLN A 291 31.44 -16.36 18.39
C GLN A 291 30.14 -15.60 18.09
N LEU A 292 29.88 -15.20 16.84
CA LEU A 292 28.61 -14.54 16.46
C LEU A 292 27.41 -15.50 16.47
N TYR A 293 27.65 -16.81 16.46
CA TYR A 293 26.61 -17.85 16.47
C TYR A 293 26.66 -18.73 17.75
N GLY A 294 27.43 -18.30 18.75
CA GLY A 294 27.58 -19.02 20.00
C GLY A 294 26.32 -19.00 20.87
N GLY A 295 25.53 -20.08 20.80
CA GLY A 295 25.01 -20.83 21.95
C GLY A 295 24.17 -20.13 23.04
N VAL A 296 23.70 -18.89 22.85
CA VAL A 296 22.75 -18.30 23.80
C VAL A 296 21.38 -18.96 23.58
N PRO A 297 20.78 -19.61 24.58
CA PRO A 297 19.43 -20.14 24.44
C PRO A 297 18.50 -18.96 24.09
N VAL A 298 17.87 -19.04 22.92
CA VAL A 298 16.87 -18.09 22.45
C VAL A 298 15.81 -17.99 23.54
N LYS A 299 15.84 -16.90 24.33
CA LYS A 299 14.69 -16.56 25.17
C LYS A 299 13.51 -16.48 24.24
N GLU A 300 12.44 -17.20 24.58
CA GLU A 300 11.19 -17.22 23.81
C GLU A 300 10.88 -15.83 23.26
N PRO A 301 10.55 -15.72 21.96
CA PRO A 301 10.32 -14.43 21.35
C PRO A 301 9.20 -13.75 22.14
N LYS A 302 9.55 -12.67 22.86
CA LYS A 302 8.55 -11.78 23.43
C LYS A 302 7.70 -11.32 22.26
N GLU A 303 6.45 -11.79 22.22
CA GLU A 303 5.45 -11.35 21.25
C GLU A 303 5.41 -9.83 21.31
N HIS A 304 6.02 -9.19 20.32
CA HIS A 304 5.86 -7.76 20.16
C HIS A 304 4.43 -7.57 19.68
N GLN A 305 3.56 -7.18 20.61
CA GLN A 305 2.20 -6.77 20.31
C GLN A 305 2.30 -5.56 19.37
N ILE A 306 2.12 -5.80 18.08
CA ILE A 306 1.98 -4.73 17.10
C ILE A 306 0.62 -4.12 17.38
N LEU A 307 0.61 -2.98 18.08
CA LEU A 307 -0.58 -2.15 18.27
C LEU A 307 -0.92 -1.50 16.92
N TYR A 308 -1.91 -2.05 16.24
CA TYR A 308 -2.47 -1.47 15.03
C TYR A 308 -3.46 -0.36 15.42
N GLU A 309 -3.19 0.87 14.99
CA GLU A 309 -4.13 2.00 15.10
C GLU A 309 -5.33 1.77 14.15
N GLY A 310 -6.37 1.10 14.63
CA GLY A 310 -7.63 0.96 13.90
C GLY A 310 -8.62 0.06 14.64
N ARG A 311 -9.76 0.61 15.10
CA ARG A 311 -10.75 -0.12 15.89
C ARG A 311 -11.41 -1.31 15.18
N ASN A 312 -11.24 -1.49 13.86
CA ASN A 312 -11.95 -2.50 13.06
C ASN A 312 -11.20 -3.02 11.81
N GLU A 313 -9.88 -2.83 11.67
CA GLU A 313 -9.16 -3.32 10.47
C GLU A 313 -8.53 -4.69 10.69
N ALA A 314 -9.27 -5.75 10.36
CA ALA A 314 -8.66 -7.03 10.02
C ALA A 314 -7.88 -6.87 8.71
N LEU A 315 -6.57 -6.66 8.80
CA LEU A 315 -5.68 -6.76 7.64
C LEU A 315 -5.71 -8.22 7.18
N GLY A 316 -6.59 -8.53 6.23
CA GLY A 316 -6.57 -9.78 5.49
C GLY A 316 -5.17 -9.99 4.94
N CYS A 317 -4.51 -11.03 5.43
CA CYS A 317 -3.15 -11.38 5.06
C CYS A 317 -3.01 -11.39 3.53
N CYS A 318 -2.19 -10.49 2.96
CA CYS A 318 -1.78 -10.53 1.55
C CYS A 318 -0.78 -11.67 1.30
N ARG A 319 -0.99 -12.85 1.90
CA ARG A 319 -0.27 -14.07 1.53
C ARG A 319 -0.77 -14.48 0.16
N LEU A 320 -0.01 -14.09 -0.86
CA LEU A 320 0.02 -14.79 -2.14
C LEU A 320 0.11 -16.29 -1.83
N LYS A 321 -0.90 -17.05 -2.24
CA LYS A 321 -1.11 -18.49 -1.94
C LYS A 321 0.08 -19.40 -2.32
N PHE A 322 1.08 -18.89 -3.02
CA PHE A 322 2.14 -19.66 -3.68
C PHE A 322 3.57 -19.40 -3.19
N PHE A 323 3.78 -18.50 -2.22
CA PHE A 323 5.09 -18.33 -1.58
C PHE A 323 5.04 -18.85 -0.14
N CYS A 324 5.31 -20.14 0.02
CA CYS A 324 5.82 -20.71 1.26
C CYS A 324 7.16 -21.37 0.91
N PHE A 325 8.23 -20.93 1.58
CA PHE A 325 9.54 -21.56 1.54
C PHE A 325 9.52 -22.85 2.36
#